data_AF-A0A4Q2RK07-F1
#
_entry.id   AF-A0A4Q2RK07-F1
#
_cell.length_a   1.000
_cell.length_b   1.000
_cell.length_c   1.000
_cell.angle_alpha   90.00
_cell.angle_beta   90.00
_cell.angle_gamma   90.00
#
_symmetry.space_group_name_H-M   'P 1'
#
loop_
_entity.id
_entity.type
_entity.pdbx_description
1 polymer ?
#
loop_
_entity_poly.entity_id
_entity_poly.type
_entity_poly.pdbx_seq_one_letter_code
_entity_poly.pdbx_strand_id
1 'polypeptide(L)'
;MALPGFALAALLVLGSARRVAPLAVGLAAALAAGLLAAACGLPLFDRLFVVMDPAWADVLRARSVNLFPTLWPADAFAPIACRAAAAILAGGLAGDRPGGTPGGVRALFWGGTGVALAGLVLSLLFGDRVMSVLVTQLQPWRALWLLGVLGNAGLMLSVVGLWRGDAGARLTLAALVGAWATQPEPGLAVALAGLALGLAALSAAGRLRAVSPRVAAWALGAALVFAGSAALVGAAAVVALLLPLGRAWTAVGPWPYVLASGAVGSPLVAAAAALALAPGAGPARRSRRLALGAGVVLAAALAALVWDSRNDERRVVDARGGAAALDDALPPGPGGLLWIGDDSETWFLARRPAFFNAVQGAPGLFSRGLALEWADRARLLLGLGFARPSDVSLAAGSGQGDAVRLTPEAVTRFCADPRRPAGLVAPGSQLAAAPPGTEARLWSPPVPFRHLAEADGRLAWRTTDVFTVVACAASGAVLPAPSP
;
A
#
# COMPACT_ATOMS: atom_id res chain seq x y z
N MET A 1 -4.10 8.80 8.86
CA MET A 1 -3.68 9.38 7.56
C MET A 1 -3.63 10.91 7.55
N ALA A 2 -4.53 11.62 8.23
CA ALA A 2 -4.54 13.09 8.23
C ALA A 2 -3.40 13.73 9.05
N LEU A 3 -2.91 13.06 10.10
CA LEU A 3 -1.91 13.60 11.04
C LEU A 3 -0.60 14.10 10.36
N PRO A 4 0.02 13.38 9.40
CA PRO A 4 1.14 13.91 8.63
C PRO A 4 0.81 15.19 7.84
N GLY A 5 -0.41 15.30 7.31
CA GLY A 5 -0.89 16.49 6.62
C GLY A 5 -1.03 17.69 7.55
N PHE A 6 -1.55 17.48 8.77
CA PHE A 6 -1.60 18.52 9.81
C PHE A 6 -0.20 18.93 10.28
N ALA A 7 0.71 17.97 10.46
CA ALA A 7 2.10 18.27 10.81
C ALA A 7 2.78 19.12 9.73
N LEU A 8 2.58 18.80 8.45
CA LEU A 8 3.08 19.60 7.34
C LEU A 8 2.44 20.99 7.28
N ALA A 9 1.12 21.09 7.44
CA ALA A 9 0.41 22.37 7.49
C ALA A 9 0.92 23.25 8.64
N ALA A 10 1.16 22.66 9.81
CA ALA A 10 1.79 23.34 10.94
C ALA A 10 3.19 23.85 10.55
N LEU A 11 4.06 23.01 9.98
CA LEU A 11 5.39 23.44 9.50
C LEU A 11 5.33 24.59 8.48
N LEU A 12 4.35 24.59 7.57
CA LEU A 12 4.16 25.65 6.59
C LEU A 12 3.72 26.96 7.22
N VAL A 13 2.79 26.92 8.19
CA VAL A 13 2.37 28.10 8.95
C VAL A 13 3.52 28.62 9.83
N LEU A 14 4.32 27.70 10.38
CA LEU A 14 5.49 27.97 11.22
C LEU A 14 6.67 28.58 10.49
N GLY A 15 6.86 28.25 9.21
CA GLY A 15 7.95 28.77 8.39
C GLY A 15 7.97 30.30 8.28
N SER A 16 6.89 30.98 8.70
CA SER A 16 6.91 32.42 8.97
C SER A 16 7.60 32.69 10.32
N ALA A 17 8.81 33.25 10.28
CA ALA A 17 9.70 33.46 11.44
C ALA A 17 9.04 34.07 12.69
N ARG A 18 7.92 34.80 12.54
CA ARG A 18 7.16 35.39 13.66
C ARG A 18 6.30 34.40 14.45
N ARG A 19 6.13 33.15 14.02
CA ARG A 19 5.20 32.16 14.64
C ARG A 19 5.86 30.90 15.18
N VAL A 20 7.18 30.74 15.04
CA VAL A 20 7.92 29.54 15.49
C VAL A 20 7.85 29.36 17.01
N ALA A 21 8.17 30.40 17.78
CA ALA A 21 8.21 30.34 19.24
C ALA A 21 6.86 29.97 19.89
N PRO A 22 5.72 30.66 19.62
CA PRO A 22 4.47 30.36 20.31
C PRO A 22 3.92 28.95 19.99
N LEU A 23 4.12 28.45 18.78
CA LEU A 23 3.67 27.09 18.46
C LEU A 23 4.66 26.01 18.92
N ALA A 24 5.97 26.26 18.94
CA ALA A 24 6.91 25.34 19.58
C ALA A 24 6.56 25.16 21.06
N VAL A 25 6.23 26.25 21.75
CA VAL A 25 5.66 26.23 23.10
C VAL A 25 4.33 25.49 23.13
N GLY A 26 3.41 25.73 22.19
CA GLY A 26 2.14 25.01 22.10
C GLY A 26 2.28 23.50 21.88
N LEU A 27 3.21 23.07 21.03
CA LEU A 27 3.52 21.66 20.78
C LEU A 27 4.19 21.02 21.99
N ALA A 28 5.14 21.72 22.61
CA ALA A 28 5.78 21.26 23.85
C ALA A 28 4.74 21.13 24.99
N ALA A 29 3.83 22.10 25.12
CA ALA A 29 2.75 22.07 26.08
C ALA A 29 1.75 20.95 25.79
N ALA A 30 1.39 20.71 24.52
CA ALA A 30 0.52 19.60 24.12
C ALA A 30 1.18 18.24 24.38
N LEU A 31 2.48 18.11 24.11
CA LEU A 31 3.25 16.91 24.42
C LEU A 31 3.33 16.69 25.93
N ALA A 32 3.66 17.73 26.70
CA ALA A 32 3.70 17.67 28.16
C ALA A 32 2.33 17.31 28.75
N ALA A 33 1.25 17.89 28.24
CA ALA A 33 -0.11 17.56 28.63
C ALA A 33 -0.47 16.12 28.28
N GLY A 34 -0.07 15.63 27.11
CA GLY A 34 -0.28 14.23 26.70
C GLY A 34 0.52 13.24 27.57
N LEU A 35 1.76 13.58 27.93
CA LEU A 35 2.59 12.80 28.85
C LEU A 35 2.00 12.78 30.27
N LEU A 36 1.52 13.93 30.76
CA LEU A 36 0.85 14.04 32.05
C LEU A 36 -0.47 13.26 32.05
N ALA A 37 -1.26 13.36 30.98
CA ALA A 37 -2.48 12.59 30.79
C ALA A 37 -2.20 11.07 30.81
N ALA A 38 -1.13 10.64 30.14
CA ALA A 38 -0.68 9.25 30.16
C ALA A 38 -0.24 8.81 31.57
N ALA A 39 0.52 9.64 32.28
CA ALA A 39 0.96 9.36 33.64
C ALA A 39 -0.23 9.26 34.62
N CYS A 40 -1.29 10.03 34.39
CA CYS A 40 -2.54 9.96 35.14
C CYS A 40 -3.47 8.81 34.70
N GLY A 41 -3.07 7.99 33.73
CA GLY A 41 -3.88 6.87 33.23
C GLY A 41 -5.16 7.31 32.51
N LEU A 42 -5.19 8.51 31.92
CA LEU A 42 -6.36 8.99 31.22
C LEU A 42 -6.64 8.11 29.98
N PRO A 43 -7.92 7.80 29.70
CA PRO A 43 -8.29 7.06 28.50
C PRO A 43 -7.68 7.71 27.25
N LEU A 44 -7.21 6.90 26.29
CA LEU A 44 -6.47 7.27 25.07
C LEU A 44 -4.96 7.47 25.28
N PHE A 45 -4.53 7.95 26.45
CA PHE A 45 -3.12 8.21 26.76
C PHE A 45 -2.49 7.09 27.61
N ASP A 46 -3.31 6.29 28.29
CA ASP A 46 -2.93 5.08 29.01
C ASP A 46 -2.05 4.13 28.16
N ARG A 47 -2.31 4.07 26.84
CA ARG A 47 -1.55 3.26 25.89
C ARG A 47 -0.15 3.79 25.54
N LEU A 48 0.20 5.02 25.94
CA LEU A 48 1.47 5.66 25.57
C LEU A 48 2.68 4.85 26.06
N PHE A 49 2.58 4.26 27.26
CA PHE A 49 3.63 3.48 27.90
C PHE A 49 3.40 1.97 27.82
N VAL A 50 2.35 1.52 27.11
CA VAL A 50 2.08 0.09 26.95
C VAL A 50 3.00 -0.46 25.87
N VAL A 51 3.81 -1.45 26.28
CA VAL A 51 4.65 -2.25 25.39
C VAL A 51 3.89 -3.54 25.05
N MET A 52 3.93 -3.91 23.78
CA MET A 52 3.37 -5.16 23.28
C MET A 52 4.13 -6.34 23.87
N ASP A 53 3.43 -7.32 24.44
CA ASP A 53 4.08 -8.55 24.86
C ASP A 53 4.51 -9.40 23.65
N PRO A 54 5.49 -10.32 23.81
CA PRO A 54 6.04 -11.09 22.68
C PRO A 54 4.98 -11.85 21.88
N ALA A 55 4.01 -12.49 22.55
CA ALA A 55 2.98 -13.27 21.87
C ALA A 55 2.12 -12.39 20.96
N TRP A 56 1.77 -11.18 21.40
CA TRP A 56 1.04 -10.23 20.56
C TRP A 56 1.92 -9.70 19.41
N ALA A 57 3.18 -9.35 19.71
CA ALA A 57 4.12 -8.86 18.71
C ALA A 57 4.37 -9.88 17.59
N ASP A 58 4.49 -11.17 17.92
CA ASP A 58 4.73 -12.23 16.94
C ASP A 58 3.55 -12.42 15.98
N VAL A 59 2.32 -12.32 16.49
CA VAL A 59 1.11 -12.31 15.64
C VAL A 59 1.16 -11.14 14.67
N LEU A 60 1.50 -9.93 15.15
CA LEU A 60 1.57 -8.75 14.28
C LEU A 60 2.72 -8.84 13.27
N ARG A 61 3.88 -9.36 13.65
CA ARG A 61 5.02 -9.52 12.72
C ARG A 61 4.72 -10.52 11.61
N ALA A 62 4.07 -11.63 11.93
CA ALA A 62 3.63 -12.60 10.92
C ALA A 62 2.60 -11.96 9.97
N ARG A 63 1.57 -11.32 10.53
CA ARG A 63 0.42 -10.89 9.75
C ARG A 63 0.58 -9.53 9.07
N SER A 64 1.27 -8.61 9.72
CA SER A 64 1.30 -7.17 9.38
C SER A 64 2.74 -6.66 9.28
N VAL A 65 3.56 -7.31 8.45
CA VAL A 65 4.96 -6.93 8.16
C VAL A 65 5.13 -5.44 7.84
N ASN A 66 4.12 -4.82 7.21
CA ASN A 66 4.13 -3.38 6.87
C ASN A 66 4.19 -2.45 8.09
N LEU A 67 3.85 -2.92 9.30
CA LEU A 67 3.98 -2.13 10.53
C LEU A 67 5.43 -1.97 10.99
N PHE A 68 6.33 -2.85 10.54
CA PHE A 68 7.68 -2.99 11.04
C PHE A 68 8.70 -2.78 9.91
N PRO A 69 9.28 -1.58 9.74
CA PRO A 69 10.20 -1.34 8.64
C PRO A 69 11.43 -2.26 8.61
N THR A 70 11.83 -2.88 9.73
CA THR A 70 12.89 -3.90 9.73
C THR A 70 12.51 -5.20 9.01
N LEU A 71 11.21 -5.45 8.79
CA LEU A 71 10.69 -6.59 8.04
C LEU A 71 10.36 -6.23 6.59
N TRP A 72 10.57 -4.98 6.17
CA TRP A 72 10.31 -4.59 4.80
C TRP A 72 11.40 -5.13 3.88
N PRO A 73 11.03 -5.58 2.67
CA PRO A 73 12.01 -5.98 1.69
C PRO A 73 12.84 -4.76 1.22
N ALA A 74 14.06 -5.00 0.76
CA ALA A 74 15.01 -3.93 0.44
C ALA A 74 14.52 -2.99 -0.68
N ASP A 75 13.74 -3.53 -1.63
CA ASP A 75 13.07 -2.81 -2.71
C ASP A 75 12.06 -1.78 -2.20
N ALA A 76 11.50 -1.92 -0.99
CA ALA A 76 10.61 -0.91 -0.41
C ALA A 76 11.34 0.41 -0.07
N PHE A 77 12.64 0.37 0.18
CA PHE A 77 13.43 1.55 0.56
C PHE A 77 13.90 2.39 -0.64
N ALA A 78 14.06 1.78 -1.81
CA ALA A 78 14.51 2.47 -3.01
C ALA A 78 13.54 3.58 -3.46
N PRO A 79 12.21 3.35 -3.55
CA PRO A 79 11.25 4.42 -3.82
C PRO A 79 11.31 5.54 -2.79
N ILE A 80 11.55 5.25 -1.51
CA ILE A 80 11.65 6.25 -0.43
C ILE A 80 12.85 7.16 -0.70
N ALA A 81 14.03 6.58 -0.97
CA ALA A 81 15.25 7.32 -1.25
C ALA A 81 15.11 8.18 -2.52
N CYS A 82 14.61 7.61 -3.61
CA CYS A 82 14.42 8.32 -4.88
C CYS A 82 13.44 9.49 -4.77
N ARG A 83 12.33 9.29 -4.04
CA ARG A 83 11.31 10.33 -3.80
C ARG A 83 11.81 11.42 -2.85
N ALA A 84 12.54 11.05 -1.80
CA ALA A 84 13.16 12.01 -0.90
C ALA A 84 14.20 12.87 -1.64
N ALA A 85 15.07 12.26 -2.45
CA ALA A 85 16.04 12.99 -3.26
C ALA A 85 15.36 13.98 -4.22
N ALA A 86 14.33 13.54 -4.96
CA ALA A 86 13.57 14.40 -5.85
C ALA A 86 12.91 15.58 -5.12
N ALA A 87 12.31 15.33 -3.95
CA ALA A 87 11.68 16.38 -3.14
C ALA A 87 12.71 17.38 -2.59
N ILE A 88 13.86 16.90 -2.06
CA ILE A 88 14.93 17.75 -1.54
C ILE A 88 15.49 18.66 -2.65
N LEU A 89 15.80 18.09 -3.82
CA LEU A 89 16.28 18.84 -4.99
C LEU A 89 15.28 19.91 -5.43
N ALA A 90 14.00 19.56 -5.53
CA ALA A 90 12.94 20.51 -5.87
C ALA A 90 12.82 21.66 -4.85
N GLY A 91 12.94 21.36 -3.56
CA GLY A 91 12.97 22.38 -2.51
C GLY A 91 14.19 23.32 -2.64
N GLY A 92 15.34 22.80 -3.05
CA GLY A 92 16.54 23.60 -3.37
C GLY A 92 16.32 24.51 -4.58
N LEU A 93 15.71 24.00 -5.65
CA LEU A 93 15.41 24.76 -6.87
C LEU A 93 14.31 25.82 -6.68
N ALA A 94 13.46 25.67 -5.66
CA ALA A 94 12.39 26.62 -5.36
C ALA A 94 12.87 27.88 -4.62
N GLY A 95 14.17 27.98 -4.28
CA GLY A 95 14.72 28.98 -3.34
C GLY A 95 14.86 30.42 -3.83
N ASP A 96 15.01 30.69 -5.13
CA ASP A 96 15.68 31.94 -5.57
C ASP A 96 14.87 32.83 -6.54
N ARG A 97 13.55 33.03 -6.31
CA ARG A 97 12.81 34.03 -7.09
C ARG A 97 12.89 35.42 -6.44
N PRO A 98 13.50 36.43 -7.10
CA PRO A 98 13.49 37.81 -6.61
C PRO A 98 12.05 38.30 -6.46
N GLY A 99 11.67 38.72 -5.25
CA GLY A 99 10.35 39.31 -4.96
C GLY A 99 9.21 38.33 -4.64
N GLY A 100 9.45 37.01 -4.61
CA GLY A 100 8.46 36.05 -4.09
C GLY A 100 8.49 35.95 -2.57
N THR A 101 7.38 35.60 -1.92
CA THR A 101 7.36 35.21 -0.50
C THR A 101 8.38 34.08 -0.29
N PRO A 102 9.51 34.34 0.41
CA PRO A 102 10.59 33.37 0.50
C PRO A 102 10.14 32.16 1.31
N GLY A 103 10.32 30.97 0.76
CA GLY A 103 10.35 29.75 1.57
C GLY A 103 9.11 28.88 1.60
N GLY A 104 7.93 29.30 1.14
CA GLY A 104 6.71 28.46 1.23
C GLY A 104 6.85 27.10 0.51
N VAL A 105 7.27 27.13 -0.76
CA VAL A 105 7.45 25.90 -1.57
C VAL A 105 8.64 25.07 -1.06
N ARG A 106 9.73 25.72 -0.68
CA ARG A 106 10.91 25.05 -0.10
C ARG A 106 10.55 24.36 1.22
N ALA A 107 9.82 25.03 2.09
CA ALA A 107 9.31 24.49 3.35
C ALA A 107 8.33 23.33 3.12
N LEU A 108 7.50 23.38 2.06
CA LEU A 108 6.63 22.28 1.69
C LEU A 108 7.44 21.01 1.37
N PHE A 109 8.41 21.12 0.45
CA PHE A 109 9.21 19.97 0.03
C PHE A 109 10.10 19.43 1.16
N TRP A 110 10.85 20.31 1.82
CA TRP A 110 11.78 19.91 2.87
C TRP A 110 11.06 19.50 4.15
N GLY A 111 10.05 20.25 4.57
CA GLY A 111 9.22 19.92 5.73
C GLY A 111 8.44 18.63 5.53
N GLY A 112 7.82 18.44 4.36
CA GLY A 112 7.12 17.19 4.03
C GLY A 112 8.05 15.99 3.98
N THR A 113 9.25 16.15 3.42
CA THR A 113 10.30 15.11 3.45
C THR A 113 10.73 14.80 4.89
N GLY A 114 10.98 15.83 5.70
CA GLY A 114 11.35 15.68 7.11
C GLY A 114 10.29 14.95 7.93
N VAL A 115 9.01 15.31 7.78
CA VAL A 115 7.88 14.63 8.46
C VAL A 115 7.80 13.16 8.06
N ALA A 116 7.93 12.86 6.77
CA ALA A 116 7.88 11.49 6.27
C ALA A 116 9.03 10.62 6.81
N LEU A 117 10.26 11.14 6.78
CA LEU A 117 11.43 10.43 7.29
C LEU A 117 11.41 10.29 8.81
N ALA A 118 10.96 11.32 9.53
CA ALA A 118 10.76 11.26 10.98
C ALA A 118 9.71 10.19 11.34
N GLY A 119 8.60 10.10 10.59
CA GLY A 119 7.62 9.05 10.75
C GLY A 119 8.22 7.64 10.57
N LEU A 120 9.07 7.46 9.55
CA LEU A 120 9.78 6.19 9.34
C LEU A 120 10.73 5.85 10.52
N VAL A 121 11.52 6.83 10.99
CA VAL A 121 12.43 6.65 12.13
C VAL A 121 11.65 6.33 13.41
N LEU A 122 10.52 7.00 13.67
CA LEU A 122 9.67 6.71 14.82
C LEU A 122 9.10 5.29 14.76
N SER A 123 8.68 4.83 13.58
CA SER A 123 8.27 3.43 13.40
C SER A 123 9.42 2.45 13.65
N LEU A 124 10.63 2.70 13.13
CA LEU A 124 11.80 1.86 13.39
C LEU A 124 12.18 1.79 14.89
N LEU A 125 12.19 2.92 15.59
CA LEU A 125 12.63 2.95 16.98
C LEU A 125 11.55 2.42 17.91
N PHE A 126 10.34 2.99 17.83
CA PHE A 126 9.28 2.69 18.80
C PHE A 126 8.36 1.57 18.34
N GLY A 127 8.14 1.41 17.03
CA GLY A 127 7.39 0.30 16.46
C GLY A 127 8.20 -1.00 16.49
N ASP A 128 9.45 -1.00 16.01
CA ASP A 128 10.24 -2.23 15.80
C ASP A 128 11.16 -2.62 16.96
N ARG A 129 11.73 -1.65 17.68
CA ARG A 129 12.63 -1.97 18.80
C ARG A 129 11.89 -2.00 20.14
N VAL A 130 11.13 -0.95 20.43
CA VAL A 130 10.43 -0.83 21.72
C VAL A 130 9.10 -1.59 21.74
N MET A 131 8.47 -1.85 20.58
CA MET A 131 7.12 -2.43 20.49
C MET A 131 6.04 -1.60 21.21
N SER A 132 6.13 -0.26 21.14
CA SER A 132 5.13 0.64 21.71
C SER A 132 3.78 0.46 21.01
N VAL A 133 2.74 0.11 21.77
CA VAL A 133 1.38 -0.10 21.24
C VAL A 133 0.86 1.15 20.55
N LEU A 134 1.00 2.32 21.17
CA LEU A 134 0.53 3.58 20.60
C LEU A 134 1.23 3.90 19.29
N VAL A 135 2.57 3.81 19.22
CA VAL A 135 3.30 4.17 18.00
C VAL A 135 2.95 3.21 16.87
N THR A 136 2.87 1.90 17.14
CA THR A 136 2.46 0.92 16.13
C THR A 136 1.02 1.18 15.64
N GLN A 137 0.10 1.57 16.54
CA GLN A 137 -1.29 1.93 16.20
C GLN A 137 -1.40 3.23 15.37
N LEU A 138 -0.58 4.24 15.67
CA LEU A 138 -0.54 5.49 14.93
C LEU A 138 -0.01 5.32 13.50
N GLN A 139 0.74 4.25 13.25
CA GLN A 139 1.39 3.94 11.96
C GLN A 139 2.14 5.14 11.35
N PRO A 140 3.11 5.78 12.05
CA PRO A 140 3.79 6.99 11.58
C PRO A 140 4.46 6.84 10.21
N TRP A 141 4.94 5.63 9.88
CA TRP A 141 5.47 5.30 8.55
C TRP A 141 4.50 5.66 7.42
N ARG A 142 3.18 5.73 7.66
CA ARG A 142 2.24 6.16 6.63
C ARG A 142 2.50 7.58 6.15
N ALA A 143 3.20 8.43 6.92
CA ALA A 143 3.67 9.74 6.47
C ALA A 143 4.51 9.68 5.17
N LEU A 144 5.04 8.51 4.79
CA LEU A 144 5.69 8.28 3.50
C LEU A 144 4.78 8.57 2.30
N TRP A 145 3.44 8.61 2.45
CA TRP A 145 2.55 9.08 1.39
C TRP A 145 2.87 10.51 0.94
N LEU A 146 3.34 11.37 1.87
CA LEU A 146 3.81 12.72 1.56
C LEU A 146 5.00 12.68 0.60
N LEU A 147 5.95 11.76 0.80
CA LEU A 147 7.05 11.53 -0.15
C LEU A 147 6.54 10.98 -1.48
N GLY A 148 5.49 10.16 -1.48
CA GLY A 148 4.80 9.76 -2.70
C GLY A 148 4.38 10.97 -3.54
N VAL A 149 3.64 11.90 -2.93
CA VAL A 149 3.11 13.08 -3.63
C VAL A 149 4.22 14.09 -3.95
N LEU A 150 4.99 14.50 -2.95
CA LEU A 150 6.05 15.50 -3.08
C LEU A 150 7.23 14.98 -3.88
N GLY A 151 7.58 13.70 -3.80
CA GLY A 151 8.65 13.13 -4.62
C GLY A 151 8.31 13.15 -6.11
N ASN A 152 7.07 12.82 -6.49
CA ASN A 152 6.62 12.90 -7.88
C ASN A 152 6.56 14.35 -8.37
N ALA A 153 5.96 15.26 -7.60
CA ALA A 153 5.95 16.69 -7.95
C ALA A 153 7.38 17.27 -8.02
N GLY A 154 8.24 16.84 -7.09
CA GLY A 154 9.62 17.25 -7.00
C GLY A 154 10.46 16.73 -8.16
N LEU A 155 10.19 15.52 -8.65
CA LEU A 155 10.81 14.99 -9.86
C LEU A 155 10.46 15.88 -11.07
N MET A 156 9.19 16.25 -11.24
CA MET A 156 8.79 17.13 -12.34
C MET A 156 9.50 18.49 -12.27
N LEU A 157 9.52 19.12 -11.09
CA LEU A 157 10.23 20.40 -10.89
C LEU A 157 11.73 20.26 -11.12
N SER A 158 12.33 19.15 -10.69
CA SER A 158 13.75 18.87 -10.88
C SER A 158 14.08 18.66 -12.36
N VAL A 159 13.23 17.93 -13.12
CA VAL A 159 13.37 17.82 -14.58
C VAL A 159 13.37 19.20 -15.22
N VAL A 160 12.40 20.06 -14.89
CA VAL A 160 12.32 21.42 -15.47
C VAL A 160 13.52 22.28 -15.09
N GLY A 161 13.87 22.32 -13.81
CA GLY A 161 14.88 23.20 -13.25
C GLY A 161 16.28 22.78 -13.67
N LEU A 162 16.60 21.50 -13.50
CA LEU A 162 17.93 20.96 -13.77
C LEU A 162 18.23 20.84 -15.28
N TRP A 163 17.22 20.58 -16.12
CA TRP A 163 17.40 20.55 -17.58
C TRP A 163 17.92 21.88 -18.14
N ARG A 164 17.42 22.98 -17.58
CA ARG A 164 17.79 24.35 -17.98
C ARG A 164 19.09 24.83 -17.35
N GLY A 165 19.65 24.08 -16.40
CA GLY A 165 20.88 24.42 -15.72
C GLY A 165 22.14 24.14 -16.55
N ASP A 166 23.27 24.25 -15.88
CA ASP A 166 24.59 23.95 -16.41
C ASP A 166 24.86 22.42 -16.53
N ALA A 167 26.09 22.04 -16.85
CA ALA A 167 26.49 20.64 -16.97
C ALA A 167 26.29 19.86 -15.64
N GLY A 168 26.55 20.49 -14.49
CA GLY A 168 26.39 19.88 -13.16
C GLY A 168 24.91 19.59 -12.85
N ALA A 169 24.02 20.52 -13.20
CA ALA A 169 22.58 20.32 -13.09
C ALA A 169 22.09 19.16 -13.97
N ARG A 170 22.56 19.05 -15.21
CA ARG A 170 22.19 17.94 -16.10
C ARG A 170 22.71 16.59 -15.64
N LEU A 171 23.92 16.52 -15.08
CA LEU A 171 24.43 15.30 -14.44
C LEU A 171 23.60 14.91 -13.21
N THR A 172 23.21 15.89 -12.39
CA THR A 172 22.29 15.68 -11.26
C THR A 172 20.98 15.08 -11.75
N LEU A 173 20.42 15.62 -12.83
CA LEU A 173 19.18 15.12 -13.43
C LEU A 173 19.35 13.69 -13.98
N ALA A 174 20.46 13.40 -14.65
CA ALA A 174 20.76 12.07 -15.18
C ALA A 174 20.81 11.02 -14.06
N ALA A 175 21.51 11.33 -12.96
CA ALA A 175 21.56 10.47 -11.79
C ALA A 175 20.19 10.29 -11.15
N LEU A 176 19.39 11.35 -11.02
CA LEU A 176 18.05 11.28 -10.46
C LEU A 176 17.11 10.41 -11.31
N VAL A 177 17.10 10.60 -12.64
CA VAL A 177 16.29 9.79 -13.56
C VAL A 177 16.75 8.33 -13.52
N GLY A 178 18.06 8.09 -13.51
CA GLY A 178 18.63 6.75 -13.36
C GLY A 178 18.17 6.08 -12.06
N ALA A 179 18.16 6.81 -10.94
CA ALA A 179 17.67 6.31 -9.66
C ALA A 179 16.20 5.88 -9.72
N TRP A 180 15.35 6.65 -10.41
CA TRP A 180 13.94 6.30 -10.61
C TRP A 180 13.74 5.11 -11.54
N ALA A 181 14.56 4.98 -12.58
CA ALA A 181 14.52 3.87 -13.53
C ALA A 181 14.99 2.54 -12.93
N THR A 182 15.85 2.60 -11.91
CA THR A 182 16.51 1.44 -11.29
C THR A 182 15.89 1.03 -9.96
N GLN A 183 14.70 1.52 -9.57
CA GLN A 183 14.05 1.18 -8.31
C GLN A 183 13.92 -0.34 -8.01
N PRO A 184 13.69 -1.23 -8.99
CA PRO A 184 13.72 -2.67 -8.77
C PRO A 184 15.08 -3.21 -8.26
N GLU A 185 16.16 -2.47 -8.50
CA GLU A 185 17.52 -2.75 -8.03
C GLU A 185 17.88 -1.79 -6.88
N PRO A 186 17.50 -2.11 -5.63
CA PRO A 186 17.46 -1.11 -4.56
C PRO A 186 18.81 -0.48 -4.25
N GLY A 187 19.90 -1.26 -4.29
CA GLY A 187 21.25 -0.75 -4.05
C GLY A 187 21.67 0.30 -5.08
N LEU A 188 21.40 0.05 -6.36
CA LEU A 188 21.73 0.98 -7.44
C LEU A 188 20.86 2.24 -7.38
N ALA A 189 19.55 2.08 -7.15
CA ALA A 189 18.63 3.21 -7.02
C ALA A 189 19.03 4.16 -5.88
N VAL A 190 19.33 3.60 -4.70
CA VAL A 190 19.78 4.38 -3.53
C VAL A 190 21.12 5.06 -3.82
N ALA A 191 22.08 4.37 -4.42
CA ALA A 191 23.37 4.95 -4.79
C ALA A 191 23.23 6.11 -5.78
N LEU A 192 22.39 5.96 -6.81
CA LEU A 192 22.12 7.02 -7.79
C LEU A 192 21.35 8.20 -7.19
N ALA A 193 20.40 7.96 -6.26
CA ALA A 193 19.72 9.01 -5.53
C ALA A 193 20.68 9.81 -4.64
N GLY A 194 21.58 9.13 -3.93
CA GLY A 194 22.66 9.76 -3.17
C GLY A 194 23.64 10.54 -4.05
N LEU A 195 24.03 9.96 -5.20
CA LEU A 195 24.88 10.63 -6.19
C LEU A 195 24.21 11.90 -6.72
N ALA A 196 22.90 11.88 -7.02
CA ALA A 196 22.17 13.07 -7.47
C ALA A 196 22.24 14.18 -6.42
N LEU A 197 21.99 13.88 -5.14
CA LEU A 197 22.11 14.86 -4.05
C LEU A 197 23.54 15.40 -3.91
N GLY A 198 24.55 14.53 -4.00
CA GLY A 198 25.97 14.91 -3.95
C GLY A 198 26.37 15.82 -5.11
N LEU A 199 25.99 15.48 -6.34
CA LEU A 199 26.23 16.29 -7.54
C LEU A 199 25.54 17.66 -7.43
N ALA A 200 24.32 17.72 -6.92
CA ALA A 200 23.61 18.98 -6.71
C ALA A 200 24.35 19.88 -5.70
N ALA A 201 24.82 19.32 -4.59
CA ALA A 201 25.62 20.04 -3.60
C ALA A 201 26.95 20.55 -4.20
N LEU A 202 27.66 19.72 -4.96
CA LEU A 202 28.89 20.11 -5.64
C LEU A 202 28.66 21.19 -6.72
N SER A 203 27.55 21.10 -7.45
CA SER A 203 27.14 22.09 -8.45
C SER A 203 26.82 23.43 -7.79
N ALA A 204 26.07 23.43 -6.69
CA ALA A 204 25.76 24.62 -5.90
C ALA A 204 27.03 25.26 -5.32
N ALA A 205 28.03 24.45 -4.96
CA ALA A 205 29.35 24.92 -4.54
C ALA A 205 30.27 25.37 -5.71
N GLY A 206 29.80 25.34 -6.96
CA GLY A 206 30.58 25.74 -8.14
C GLY A 206 31.71 24.79 -8.51
N ARG A 207 31.77 23.59 -7.93
CA ARG A 207 32.87 22.63 -8.12
C ARG A 207 32.76 21.81 -9.42
N LEU A 208 31.62 21.84 -10.11
CA LEU A 208 31.37 21.08 -11.35
C LEU A 208 31.56 21.90 -12.64
N ARG A 209 32.15 23.10 -12.57
CA ARG A 209 32.33 24.00 -13.73
C ARG A 209 33.21 23.41 -14.84
N ALA A 210 34.08 22.45 -14.53
CA ALA A 210 34.97 21.81 -15.50
C ALA A 210 34.31 20.70 -16.33
N VAL A 211 33.07 20.29 -16.02
CA VAL A 211 32.38 19.24 -16.76
C VAL A 211 31.96 19.76 -18.13
N SER A 212 32.36 19.07 -19.20
CA SER A 212 31.95 19.46 -20.54
C SER A 212 30.43 19.31 -20.72
N PRO A 213 29.74 20.29 -21.34
CA PRO A 213 28.30 20.20 -21.61
C PRO A 213 27.91 18.98 -22.45
N ARG A 214 28.82 18.49 -23.30
CA ARG A 214 28.63 17.29 -24.13
C ARG A 214 28.54 16.04 -23.27
N VAL A 215 29.46 15.85 -22.33
CA VAL A 215 29.44 14.68 -21.42
C VAL A 215 28.15 14.67 -20.60
N ALA A 216 27.74 15.82 -20.06
CA ALA A 216 26.49 15.91 -19.30
C ALA A 216 25.25 15.59 -20.15
N ALA A 217 25.22 16.05 -21.41
CA ALA A 217 24.13 15.73 -22.34
C ALA A 217 24.09 14.23 -22.70
N TRP A 218 25.26 13.60 -22.95
CA TRP A 218 25.35 12.16 -23.20
C TRP A 218 24.91 11.33 -22.01
N ALA A 219 25.36 11.68 -20.80
CA ALA A 219 24.96 11.00 -19.57
C ALA A 219 23.43 11.06 -19.36
N LEU A 220 22.84 12.23 -19.58
CA LEU A 220 21.39 12.41 -19.48
C LEU A 220 20.62 11.67 -20.58
N GLY A 221 21.11 11.72 -21.82
CA GLY A 221 20.54 10.96 -22.93
C GLY A 221 20.56 9.45 -22.65
N ALA A 222 21.69 8.92 -22.16
CA ALA A 222 21.82 7.53 -21.77
C ALA A 222 20.87 7.15 -20.62
N ALA A 223 20.75 7.99 -19.59
CA ALA A 223 19.83 7.77 -18.48
C ALA A 223 18.35 7.75 -18.93
N LEU A 224 17.97 8.65 -19.84
CA LEU A 224 16.61 8.70 -20.40
C LEU A 224 16.30 7.50 -21.28
N VAL A 225 17.25 7.08 -22.13
CA VAL A 225 17.11 5.88 -22.96
C VAL A 225 16.97 4.65 -22.07
N PHE A 226 17.85 4.50 -21.07
CA PHE A 226 17.77 3.42 -20.09
C PHE A 226 16.43 3.41 -19.36
N ALA A 227 15.96 4.56 -18.88
CA ALA A 227 14.66 4.68 -18.21
C ALA A 227 13.49 4.29 -19.13
N GLY A 228 13.51 4.73 -20.39
CA GLY A 228 12.52 4.36 -21.39
C GLY A 228 12.53 2.87 -21.69
N SER A 229 13.71 2.27 -21.85
CA SER A 229 13.87 0.82 -22.05
C SER A 229 13.40 0.02 -20.83
N ALA A 230 13.79 0.41 -19.61
CA ALA A 230 13.36 -0.25 -18.39
C ALA A 230 11.84 -0.18 -18.20
N ALA A 231 11.22 0.98 -18.48
CA ALA A 231 9.77 1.14 -18.44
C ALA A 231 9.07 0.28 -19.50
N LEU A 232 9.60 0.21 -20.72
CA LEU A 232 9.05 -0.62 -21.79
C LEU A 232 9.18 -2.11 -21.47
N VAL A 233 10.33 -2.56 -20.98
CA VAL A 233 10.56 -3.94 -20.56
C VAL A 233 9.67 -4.30 -19.38
N GLY A 234 9.55 -3.42 -18.38
CA GLY A 234 8.64 -3.62 -17.25
C GLY A 234 7.18 -3.71 -17.69
N ALA A 235 6.73 -2.81 -18.56
CA ALA A 235 5.39 -2.87 -19.13
C ALA A 235 5.17 -4.14 -19.95
N ALA A 236 6.15 -4.53 -20.79
CA ALA A 236 6.09 -5.76 -21.57
C ALA A 236 6.10 -7.00 -20.68
N ALA A 237 6.86 -7.03 -19.59
CA ALA A 237 6.89 -8.11 -18.62
C ALA A 237 5.55 -8.22 -17.86
N VAL A 238 4.98 -7.09 -17.44
CA VAL A 238 3.63 -7.07 -16.86
C VAL A 238 2.60 -7.56 -17.86
N VAL A 239 2.62 -7.06 -19.09
CA VAL A 239 1.71 -7.54 -20.15
C VAL A 239 1.93 -9.03 -20.41
N ALA A 240 3.17 -9.50 -20.50
CA ALA A 240 3.50 -10.91 -20.74
C ALA A 240 3.14 -11.81 -19.55
N LEU A 241 3.17 -11.32 -18.32
CA LEU A 241 2.67 -12.03 -17.14
C LEU A 241 1.14 -12.07 -17.13
N LEU A 242 0.49 -10.99 -17.57
CA LEU A 242 -0.97 -10.87 -17.59
C LEU A 242 -1.62 -11.49 -18.84
N LEU A 243 -0.90 -11.66 -19.95
CA LEU A 243 -1.43 -12.20 -21.21
C LEU A 243 -1.88 -13.67 -21.08
N PRO A 244 -1.11 -14.58 -20.46
CA PRO A 244 -1.52 -15.96 -20.20
C PRO A 244 -2.69 -16.04 -19.20
N LEU A 245 -2.78 -15.06 -18.30
CA LEU A 245 -3.92 -14.88 -17.40
C LEU A 245 -5.18 -14.36 -18.14
N GLY A 246 -5.04 -13.97 -19.42
CA GLY A 246 -5.91 -13.14 -20.24
C GLY A 246 -7.08 -13.82 -20.99
N ARG A 247 -7.80 -14.77 -20.37
CA ARG A 247 -9.21 -15.03 -20.75
C ARG A 247 -10.20 -14.81 -19.60
N ALA A 248 -9.72 -14.77 -18.36
CA ALA A 248 -10.53 -14.51 -17.17
C ALA A 248 -10.57 -13.01 -16.77
N TRP A 249 -9.74 -12.16 -17.40
CA TRP A 249 -9.53 -10.74 -17.06
C TRP A 249 -10.43 -9.73 -17.79
N THR A 250 -11.40 -10.21 -18.57
CA THR A 250 -12.13 -9.41 -19.58
C THR A 250 -12.98 -8.26 -19.04
N ALA A 251 -13.10 -8.05 -17.73
CA ALA A 251 -13.91 -6.96 -17.18
C ALA A 251 -13.13 -5.66 -16.88
N VAL A 252 -11.83 -5.71 -16.55
CA VAL A 252 -11.08 -4.52 -16.07
C VAL A 252 -9.84 -4.19 -16.92
N GLY A 253 -9.32 -5.16 -17.69
CA GLY A 253 -8.12 -4.99 -18.51
C GLY A 253 -6.84 -4.75 -17.69
N PRO A 254 -5.65 -4.83 -18.31
CA PRO A 254 -4.37 -4.66 -17.60
C PRO A 254 -4.09 -3.21 -17.20
N TRP A 255 -4.87 -2.25 -17.73
CA TRP A 255 -4.55 -0.83 -17.68
C TRP A 255 -4.50 -0.23 -16.28
N PRO A 256 -5.40 -0.54 -15.34
CA PRO A 256 -5.30 0.00 -13.99
C PRO A 256 -4.01 -0.42 -13.29
N TYR A 257 -3.52 -1.65 -13.52
CA TYR A 257 -2.26 -2.12 -12.94
C TYR A 257 -1.04 -1.48 -13.62
N VAL A 258 -1.07 -1.36 -14.95
CA VAL A 258 -0.03 -0.65 -15.71
C VAL A 258 0.06 0.83 -15.30
N LEU A 259 -1.07 1.48 -15.06
CA LEU A 259 -1.13 2.86 -14.59
C LEU A 259 -0.75 2.98 -13.10
N ALA A 260 -1.21 2.06 -12.25
CA ALA A 260 -0.95 2.07 -10.81
C ALA A 260 0.49 1.67 -10.43
N SER A 261 1.14 0.83 -11.25
CA SER A 261 2.54 0.42 -11.03
C SER A 261 3.52 1.59 -11.13
N GLY A 262 3.10 2.76 -11.63
CA GLY A 262 3.96 3.92 -11.84
C GLY A 262 4.98 3.74 -12.97
N ALA A 263 5.13 2.52 -13.50
CA ALA A 263 6.08 2.17 -14.55
C ALA A 263 5.81 2.92 -15.86
N VAL A 264 4.55 3.28 -16.13
CA VAL A 264 4.16 4.00 -17.35
C VAL A 264 3.79 5.46 -17.05
N GLY A 265 3.11 5.70 -15.93
CA GLY A 265 2.65 7.04 -15.57
C GLY A 265 3.78 8.04 -15.34
N SER A 266 4.78 7.69 -14.51
CA SER A 266 5.86 8.62 -14.16
C SER A 266 6.78 8.95 -15.35
N PRO A 267 7.20 7.98 -16.20
CA PRO A 267 8.00 8.28 -17.39
C PRO A 267 7.24 9.07 -18.47
N LEU A 268 5.96 8.79 -18.70
CA LEU A 268 5.16 9.54 -19.67
C LEU A 268 4.98 11.01 -19.24
N VAL A 269 4.76 11.26 -17.95
CA VAL A 269 4.66 12.63 -17.45
C VAL A 269 6.02 13.33 -17.51
N ALA A 270 7.12 12.63 -17.21
CA ALA A 270 8.46 13.18 -17.35
C ALA A 270 8.80 13.49 -18.82
N ALA A 271 8.42 12.62 -19.76
CA ALA A 271 8.60 12.82 -21.20
C ALA A 271 7.73 13.96 -21.73
N ALA A 272 6.47 14.05 -21.32
CA ALA A 272 5.58 15.16 -21.66
C ALA A 272 6.11 16.49 -21.12
N ALA A 273 6.63 16.50 -19.89
CA ALA A 273 7.28 17.67 -19.32
C ALA A 273 8.55 18.04 -20.12
N ALA A 274 9.42 17.08 -20.44
CA ALA A 274 10.63 17.32 -21.23
C ALA A 274 10.30 17.88 -22.63
N LEU A 275 9.33 17.29 -23.33
CA LEU A 275 8.86 17.74 -24.64
C LEU A 275 8.25 19.14 -24.59
N ALA A 276 7.44 19.45 -23.58
CA ALA A 276 6.86 20.79 -23.40
C ALA A 276 7.91 21.87 -23.10
N LEU A 277 9.11 21.47 -22.69
CA LEU A 277 10.16 22.37 -22.17
C LEU A 277 11.44 22.36 -23.00
N ALA A 278 11.50 21.58 -24.09
CA ALA A 278 12.63 21.50 -25.00
C ALA A 278 13.00 22.89 -25.57
N PRO A 279 14.27 23.34 -25.43
CA PRO A 279 14.75 24.58 -26.02
C PRO A 279 14.75 24.45 -27.55
N GLY A 280 14.14 25.39 -28.27
CA GLY A 280 14.09 25.39 -29.74
C GLY A 280 12.69 25.30 -30.34
N ALA A 281 11.66 24.94 -29.56
CA ALA A 281 10.28 25.11 -30.00
C ALA A 281 9.93 26.62 -29.98
N GLY A 282 9.88 27.22 -31.17
CA GLY A 282 9.52 28.62 -31.43
C GLY A 282 8.15 29.06 -30.90
N PRO A 283 7.70 30.28 -31.26
CA PRO A 283 6.73 31.05 -30.49
C PRO A 283 5.34 30.44 -30.59
N ALA A 284 4.90 29.81 -29.51
CA ALA A 284 3.59 30.08 -28.97
C ALA A 284 3.56 29.62 -27.52
N ARG A 285 3.72 30.55 -26.58
CA ARG A 285 3.32 30.34 -25.18
C ARG A 285 1.89 29.74 -25.09
N ARG A 286 1.06 30.00 -26.11
CA ARG A 286 -0.25 29.41 -26.35
C ARG A 286 -0.19 27.89 -26.63
N SER A 287 0.69 27.38 -27.49
CA SER A 287 0.79 25.93 -27.77
C SER A 287 1.23 25.15 -26.53
N ARG A 288 2.13 25.70 -25.72
CA ARG A 288 2.53 25.10 -24.44
C ARG A 288 1.39 25.05 -23.41
N ARG A 289 0.62 26.14 -23.29
CA ARG A 289 -0.57 26.17 -22.42
C ARG A 289 -1.66 25.21 -22.90
N LEU A 290 -1.86 25.11 -24.21
CA LEU A 290 -2.79 24.14 -24.80
C LEU A 290 -2.32 22.70 -24.58
N ALA A 291 -1.03 22.41 -24.75
CA ALA A 291 -0.47 21.08 -24.48
C ALA A 291 -0.59 20.70 -22.99
N LEU A 292 -0.30 21.64 -22.08
CA LEU A 292 -0.53 21.46 -20.64
C LEU A 292 -2.02 21.23 -20.33
N GLY A 293 -2.91 22.06 -20.87
CA GLY A 293 -4.36 21.90 -20.71
C GLY A 293 -4.86 20.56 -21.25
N ALA A 294 -4.43 20.17 -22.45
CA ALA A 294 -4.74 18.89 -23.06
C ALA A 294 -4.20 17.72 -22.24
N GLY A 295 -2.98 17.83 -21.69
CA GLY A 295 -2.41 16.82 -20.80
C GLY A 295 -3.18 16.66 -19.50
N VAL A 296 -3.63 17.76 -18.89
CA VAL A 296 -4.49 17.74 -17.70
C VAL A 296 -5.86 17.12 -18.01
N VAL A 297 -6.48 17.52 -19.12
CA VAL A 297 -7.77 16.95 -19.56
C VAL A 297 -7.63 15.46 -19.86
N LEU A 298 -6.56 15.04 -20.55
CA LEU A 298 -6.28 13.63 -20.80
C LEU A 298 -6.06 12.86 -19.50
N ALA A 299 -5.28 13.40 -18.57
CA ALA A 299 -5.06 12.77 -17.26
C ALA A 299 -6.37 12.63 -16.46
N ALA A 300 -7.22 13.66 -16.46
CA ALA A 300 -8.53 13.62 -15.81
C ALA A 300 -9.48 12.63 -16.50
N ALA A 301 -9.49 12.58 -17.83
CA ALA A 301 -10.28 11.61 -18.59
C ALA A 301 -9.82 10.17 -18.33
N LEU A 302 -8.50 9.92 -18.35
CA LEU A 302 -7.94 8.61 -18.00
C LEU A 302 -8.29 8.23 -16.56
N ALA A 303 -8.16 9.16 -15.61
CA ALA A 303 -8.55 8.94 -14.22
C ALA A 303 -10.05 8.61 -14.09
N ALA A 304 -10.92 9.30 -14.83
CA ALA A 304 -12.36 9.03 -14.85
C ALA A 304 -12.68 7.66 -15.48
N LEU A 305 -11.96 7.26 -16.54
CA LEU A 305 -12.14 5.98 -17.21
C LEU A 305 -11.67 4.79 -16.36
N VAL A 306 -10.68 5.00 -15.48
CA VAL A 306 -10.12 3.93 -14.62
C VAL A 306 -10.58 4.03 -13.16
N TRP A 307 -11.39 5.04 -12.82
CA TRP A 307 -11.88 5.30 -11.47
C TRP A 307 -12.68 4.10 -10.93
N ASP A 308 -13.59 3.55 -11.73
CA ASP A 308 -14.34 2.34 -11.38
C ASP A 308 -13.72 1.13 -12.07
N SER A 309 -12.60 0.67 -11.53
CA SER A 309 -11.91 -0.55 -11.94
C SER A 309 -12.40 -1.80 -11.19
N ARG A 310 -13.58 -1.75 -10.55
CA ARG A 310 -14.15 -2.92 -9.89
C ARG A 310 -14.60 -3.93 -10.94
N ASN A 311 -14.22 -5.20 -10.75
CA ASN A 311 -14.71 -6.31 -11.56
C ASN A 311 -16.17 -6.66 -11.21
N ASP A 312 -16.80 -7.51 -12.02
CA ASP A 312 -18.22 -7.87 -11.86
C ASP A 312 -18.50 -8.52 -10.50
N GLU A 313 -17.60 -9.38 -10.03
CA GLU A 313 -17.65 -9.99 -8.69
C GLU A 313 -17.70 -8.92 -7.59
N ARG A 314 -16.78 -7.95 -7.62
CA ARG A 314 -16.74 -6.89 -6.63
C ARG A 314 -17.97 -5.99 -6.70
N ARG A 315 -18.50 -5.73 -7.90
CA ARG A 315 -19.77 -5.01 -8.07
C ARG A 315 -20.93 -5.77 -7.45
N VAL A 316 -20.98 -7.10 -7.58
CA VAL A 316 -21.99 -7.95 -6.94
C VAL A 316 -21.84 -7.92 -5.41
N VAL A 317 -20.61 -8.06 -4.89
CA VAL A 317 -20.31 -7.94 -3.45
C VAL A 317 -20.75 -6.59 -2.89
N ASP A 318 -20.36 -5.49 -3.54
CA ASP A 318 -20.67 -4.13 -3.11
C ASP A 318 -22.18 -3.80 -3.24
N ALA A 319 -22.83 -4.26 -4.32
CA ALA A 319 -24.25 -4.04 -4.57
C ALA A 319 -25.17 -5.02 -3.82
N ARG A 320 -24.59 -6.03 -3.14
CA ARG A 320 -25.31 -7.13 -2.49
C ARG A 320 -26.17 -7.95 -3.45
N GLY A 321 -25.71 -8.12 -4.69
CA GLY A 321 -26.38 -8.97 -5.67
C GLY A 321 -26.41 -10.42 -5.18
N GLY A 322 -27.57 -11.07 -5.20
CA GLY A 322 -27.70 -12.48 -4.81
C GLY A 322 -27.70 -12.76 -3.31
N ALA A 323 -27.73 -11.74 -2.46
CA ALA A 323 -27.75 -11.90 -1.00
C ALA A 323 -28.94 -12.75 -0.51
N ALA A 324 -30.13 -12.62 -1.11
CA ALA A 324 -31.30 -13.41 -0.70
C ALA A 324 -31.10 -14.93 -0.89
N ALA A 325 -30.59 -15.34 -2.06
CA ALA A 325 -30.30 -16.75 -2.34
C ALA A 325 -29.17 -17.29 -1.46
N LEU A 326 -28.20 -16.44 -1.08
CA LEU A 326 -27.17 -16.81 -0.13
C LEU A 326 -27.76 -16.94 1.28
N ASP A 327 -28.56 -15.98 1.73
CA ASP A 327 -29.21 -15.99 3.05
C ASP A 327 -30.05 -17.25 3.25
N ASP A 328 -30.75 -17.71 2.20
CA ASP A 328 -31.50 -18.97 2.19
C ASP A 328 -30.59 -20.20 2.29
N ALA A 329 -29.35 -20.13 1.82
CA ALA A 329 -28.39 -21.22 1.92
C ALA A 329 -27.62 -21.23 3.25
N LEU A 330 -27.54 -20.08 3.94
CA LEU A 330 -26.76 -19.92 5.17
C LEU A 330 -27.42 -20.59 6.38
N PRO A 331 -26.63 -21.08 7.36
CA PRO A 331 -27.15 -21.59 8.61
C PRO A 331 -27.82 -20.48 9.43
N PRO A 332 -28.96 -20.78 10.09
CA PRO A 332 -29.66 -19.81 10.93
C PRO A 332 -28.82 -19.41 12.16
N GLY A 333 -29.03 -18.19 12.65
CA GLY A 333 -28.41 -17.68 13.89
C GLY A 333 -27.23 -16.71 13.69
N PRO A 334 -26.64 -16.14 14.76
CA PRO A 334 -25.66 -15.05 14.66
C PRO A 334 -24.17 -15.45 14.65
N GLY A 335 -23.81 -16.73 14.55
CA GLY A 335 -22.39 -17.16 14.67
C GLY A 335 -21.49 -16.79 13.49
N GLY A 336 -20.17 -16.96 13.67
CA GLY A 336 -19.17 -16.66 12.65
C GLY A 336 -19.13 -17.69 11.53
N LEU A 337 -18.93 -17.25 10.29
CA LEU A 337 -18.78 -18.11 9.11
C LEU A 337 -17.32 -18.20 8.70
N LEU A 338 -16.82 -19.40 8.44
CA LEU A 338 -15.56 -19.55 7.72
C LEU A 338 -15.86 -19.61 6.22
N TRP A 339 -15.25 -18.73 5.44
CA TRP A 339 -15.37 -18.77 3.99
C TRP A 339 -14.00 -19.02 3.37
N ILE A 340 -13.85 -20.14 2.67
CA ILE A 340 -12.57 -20.57 2.12
C ILE A 340 -12.20 -19.70 0.93
N GLY A 341 -11.08 -18.99 1.04
CA GLY A 341 -10.64 -18.01 0.05
C GLY A 341 -11.34 -16.66 0.16
N ASP A 342 -11.98 -16.35 1.29
CA ASP A 342 -12.63 -15.05 1.55
C ASP A 342 -11.62 -13.92 1.73
N ASP A 343 -11.89 -12.82 1.03
CA ASP A 343 -11.30 -11.53 1.33
C ASP A 343 -12.28 -10.66 2.12
N SER A 344 -13.58 -10.71 1.78
CA SER A 344 -14.58 -9.82 2.36
C SER A 344 -16.05 -10.24 2.19
N GLU A 345 -16.30 -11.33 1.47
CA GLU A 345 -17.61 -11.86 1.09
C GLU A 345 -18.46 -12.13 2.34
N THR A 346 -17.84 -12.65 3.39
CA THR A 346 -18.51 -12.94 4.67
C THR A 346 -19.16 -11.69 5.29
N TRP A 347 -18.51 -10.53 5.16
CA TRP A 347 -19.02 -9.26 5.66
C TRP A 347 -20.03 -8.60 4.73
N PHE A 348 -19.70 -8.48 3.44
CA PHE A 348 -20.49 -7.68 2.51
C PHE A 348 -21.67 -8.47 1.92
N LEU A 349 -21.48 -9.76 1.62
CA LEU A 349 -22.53 -10.63 1.08
C LEU A 349 -23.30 -11.33 2.19
N ALA A 350 -22.62 -12.13 3.01
CA ALA A 350 -23.30 -12.92 4.05
C ALA A 350 -23.77 -12.07 5.24
N ARG A 351 -23.20 -10.88 5.46
CA ARG A 351 -23.50 -9.99 6.61
C ARG A 351 -23.31 -10.69 7.96
N ARG A 352 -22.29 -11.54 8.05
CA ARG A 352 -21.95 -12.32 9.25
C ARG A 352 -20.52 -12.00 9.66
N PRO A 353 -20.16 -12.12 10.95
CA PRO A 353 -18.75 -12.07 11.32
C PRO A 353 -18.01 -13.23 10.64
N ALA A 354 -16.79 -13.02 10.14
CA ALA A 354 -16.01 -14.17 9.70
C ALA A 354 -15.40 -14.85 10.92
N PHE A 355 -15.38 -16.18 10.88
CA PHE A 355 -14.65 -16.98 11.86
C PHE A 355 -13.15 -16.69 11.73
N PHE A 356 -12.66 -16.67 10.49
CA PHE A 356 -11.31 -16.28 10.17
C PHE A 356 -11.30 -15.75 8.75
N ASN A 357 -10.59 -14.64 8.54
CA ASN A 357 -10.04 -14.35 7.23
C ASN A 357 -8.67 -13.71 7.42
N ALA A 358 -7.87 -13.70 6.35
CA ALA A 358 -6.56 -13.08 6.40
C ALA A 358 -6.72 -11.59 6.75
N VAL A 359 -7.57 -10.84 6.05
CA VAL A 359 -7.71 -9.36 6.17
C VAL A 359 -8.09 -8.87 7.59
N GLN A 360 -8.85 -9.65 8.36
CA GLN A 360 -9.37 -9.37 9.70
C GLN A 360 -8.32 -9.39 10.80
N GLY A 361 -7.08 -9.78 10.51
CA GLY A 361 -5.98 -9.61 11.46
C GLY A 361 -5.72 -8.13 11.82
N ALA A 362 -6.22 -7.18 11.03
CA ALA A 362 -5.99 -5.74 11.24
C ALA A 362 -6.48 -5.22 12.62
N PRO A 363 -7.71 -5.53 13.08
CA PRO A 363 -8.14 -5.28 14.46
C PRO A 363 -7.20 -5.80 15.56
N GLY A 364 -6.42 -6.85 15.27
CA GLY A 364 -5.40 -7.38 16.19
C GLY A 364 -4.36 -6.34 16.59
N LEU A 365 -4.13 -5.30 15.77
CA LEU A 365 -3.27 -4.17 16.14
C LEU A 365 -3.83 -3.34 17.31
N PHE A 366 -5.14 -3.33 17.50
CA PHE A 366 -5.82 -2.49 18.49
C PHE A 366 -6.17 -3.21 19.79
N SER A 367 -6.15 -4.55 19.78
CA SER A 367 -6.50 -5.40 20.92
C SER A 367 -5.66 -6.67 20.94
N ARG A 368 -4.94 -6.87 22.05
CA ARG A 368 -4.21 -8.10 22.35
C ARG A 368 -5.11 -9.34 22.29
N GLY A 369 -6.28 -9.27 22.92
CA GLY A 369 -7.20 -10.41 22.99
C GLY A 369 -7.65 -10.87 21.60
N LEU A 370 -7.99 -9.92 20.72
CA LEU A 370 -8.37 -10.22 19.34
C LEU A 370 -7.20 -10.78 18.53
N ALA A 371 -5.96 -10.30 18.75
CA ALA A 371 -4.79 -10.84 18.07
C ALA A 371 -4.53 -12.31 18.45
N LEU A 372 -4.61 -12.63 19.75
CA LEU A 372 -4.40 -14.00 20.22
C LEU A 372 -5.54 -14.93 19.79
N GLU A 373 -6.78 -14.47 19.86
CA GLU A 373 -7.93 -15.22 19.37
C GLU A 373 -7.80 -15.50 17.86
N TRP A 374 -7.43 -14.50 17.06
CA TRP A 374 -7.17 -14.68 15.64
C TRP A 374 -6.07 -15.71 15.40
N ALA A 375 -4.97 -15.67 16.18
CA ALA A 375 -3.89 -16.64 16.07
C ALA A 375 -4.30 -18.06 16.48
N ASP A 376 -5.14 -18.21 17.50
CA ASP A 376 -5.70 -19.51 17.90
C ASP A 376 -6.60 -20.08 16.81
N ARG A 377 -7.42 -19.24 16.15
CA ARG A 377 -8.26 -19.65 15.02
C ARG A 377 -7.40 -20.02 13.82
N ALA A 378 -6.37 -19.22 13.51
CA ALA A 378 -5.40 -19.51 12.46
C ALA A 378 -4.72 -20.87 12.65
N ARG A 379 -4.25 -21.16 13.88
CA ARG A 379 -3.61 -22.43 14.23
C ARG A 379 -4.56 -23.62 14.08
N LEU A 380 -5.83 -23.48 14.48
CA LEU A 380 -6.85 -24.50 14.21
C LEU A 380 -6.96 -24.78 12.71
N LEU A 381 -7.12 -23.74 11.90
CA LEU A 381 -7.34 -23.89 10.46
C LEU A 381 -6.12 -24.47 9.74
N LEU A 382 -4.90 -24.09 10.15
CA LEU A 382 -3.67 -24.71 9.69
C LEU A 382 -3.65 -26.21 10.03
N GLY A 383 -4.00 -26.58 11.27
CA GLY A 383 -4.04 -27.98 11.72
C GLY A 383 -5.12 -28.83 11.03
N LEU A 384 -6.20 -28.19 10.56
CA LEU A 384 -7.25 -28.83 9.77
C LEU A 384 -6.95 -28.83 8.25
N GLY A 385 -5.90 -28.15 7.81
CA GLY A 385 -5.60 -27.95 6.39
C GLY A 385 -6.57 -26.98 5.69
N PHE A 386 -7.35 -26.19 6.43
CA PHE A 386 -8.31 -25.20 5.93
C PHE A 386 -7.67 -23.85 5.61
N ALA A 387 -6.45 -23.62 6.11
CA ALA A 387 -5.64 -22.46 5.81
C ALA A 387 -4.21 -22.91 5.47
N ARG A 388 -3.50 -22.06 4.73
CA ARG A 388 -2.08 -22.23 4.40
C ARG A 388 -1.24 -21.28 5.26
N PRO A 389 0.07 -21.55 5.43
CA PRO A 389 0.96 -20.62 6.12
C PRO A 389 0.95 -19.20 5.53
N SER A 390 0.79 -19.07 4.21
CA SER A 390 0.67 -17.79 3.50
C SER A 390 -0.63 -17.03 3.79
N ASP A 391 -1.70 -17.71 4.21
CA ASP A 391 -2.96 -17.06 4.61
C ASP A 391 -2.83 -16.42 6.01
N VAL A 392 -1.86 -16.88 6.81
CA VAL A 392 -1.59 -16.40 8.19
C VAL A 392 -0.43 -15.40 8.21
N SER A 393 0.60 -15.64 7.40
CA SER A 393 1.83 -14.85 7.39
C SER A 393 2.10 -14.26 6.01
N LEU A 394 2.16 -12.94 5.91
CA LEU A 394 2.60 -12.27 4.68
C LEU A 394 4.08 -12.57 4.39
N ALA A 395 4.87 -12.88 5.42
CA ALA A 395 6.29 -13.20 5.28
C ALA A 395 6.52 -14.59 4.65
N ALA A 396 5.53 -15.49 4.69
CA ALA A 396 5.62 -16.80 4.04
C ALA A 396 5.58 -16.70 2.50
N GLY A 397 5.50 -15.48 1.95
CA GLY A 397 5.32 -15.22 0.53
C GLY A 397 3.91 -15.55 0.07
N SER A 398 3.55 -15.12 -1.13
CA SER A 398 2.32 -15.54 -1.78
C SER A 398 2.44 -16.98 -2.30
N GLY A 399 3.13 -17.87 -1.58
CA GLY A 399 3.22 -19.29 -1.92
C GLY A 399 1.81 -19.82 -2.01
N GLN A 400 1.34 -19.97 -3.24
CA GLN A 400 0.00 -20.41 -3.54
C GLN A 400 0.09 -21.93 -3.48
N GLY A 401 0.03 -22.48 -2.27
CA GLY A 401 -0.05 -23.93 -2.11
C GLY A 401 -1.29 -24.47 -2.82
N ASP A 402 -1.30 -25.79 -3.04
CA ASP A 402 -2.43 -26.54 -3.56
C ASP A 402 -3.75 -26.08 -2.94
N ALA A 403 -4.82 -26.24 -3.71
CA ALA A 403 -6.18 -25.99 -3.24
C ALA A 403 -6.40 -26.63 -1.88
N VAL A 404 -6.92 -25.86 -0.93
CA VAL A 404 -7.41 -26.39 0.34
C VAL A 404 -8.39 -27.52 0.03
N ARG A 405 -8.06 -28.75 0.45
CA ARG A 405 -8.93 -29.92 0.33
C ARG A 405 -9.65 -30.13 1.65
N LEU A 406 -10.97 -30.02 1.62
CA LEU A 406 -11.80 -30.17 2.80
C LEU A 406 -12.18 -31.65 2.94
N THR A 407 -11.63 -32.33 3.94
CA THR A 407 -12.06 -33.69 4.25
C THR A 407 -13.27 -33.67 5.18
N PRO A 408 -14.19 -34.65 5.08
CA PRO A 408 -15.33 -34.74 5.98
C PRO A 408 -14.93 -34.71 7.46
N GLU A 409 -13.85 -35.41 7.82
CA GLU A 409 -13.35 -35.47 9.20
C GLU A 409 -12.87 -34.11 9.70
N ALA A 410 -12.19 -33.34 8.84
CA ALA A 410 -11.72 -32.00 9.19
C ALA A 410 -12.90 -31.03 9.39
N VAL A 411 -13.95 -31.13 8.57
CA VAL A 411 -15.16 -30.31 8.72
C VAL A 411 -15.91 -30.69 10.00
N THR A 412 -16.02 -31.98 10.33
CA THR A 412 -16.59 -32.41 11.61
C THR A 412 -15.82 -31.85 12.80
N ARG A 413 -14.48 -31.90 12.76
CA ARG A 413 -13.63 -31.31 13.83
C ARG A 413 -13.80 -29.80 13.92
N PHE A 414 -13.88 -29.10 12.78
CA PHE A 414 -14.14 -27.66 12.74
C PHE A 414 -15.46 -27.30 13.40
N CYS A 415 -16.54 -28.00 13.04
CA CYS A 415 -17.87 -27.77 13.60
C CYS A 415 -17.98 -28.15 15.09
N ALA A 416 -17.08 -29.00 15.59
CA ALA A 416 -16.99 -29.36 17.01
C ALA A 416 -16.17 -28.35 17.84
N ASP A 417 -15.57 -27.32 17.23
CA ASP A 417 -14.76 -26.35 17.97
C ASP A 417 -15.60 -25.58 19.02
N PRO A 418 -15.11 -25.42 20.27
CA PRO A 418 -15.87 -24.76 21.34
C PRO A 418 -16.25 -23.30 21.05
N ARG A 419 -15.59 -22.64 20.10
CA ARG A 419 -15.94 -21.27 19.65
C ARG A 419 -17.15 -21.26 18.72
N ARG A 420 -17.70 -22.44 18.39
CA ARG A 420 -18.98 -22.67 17.68
C ARG A 420 -19.10 -21.85 16.40
N PRO A 421 -18.30 -22.17 15.36
CA PRO A 421 -18.57 -21.61 14.03
C PRO A 421 -20.01 -21.93 13.62
N ALA A 422 -20.71 -20.99 13.02
CA ALA A 422 -22.05 -21.24 12.51
C ALA A 422 -22.04 -22.16 11.28
N GLY A 423 -20.96 -22.08 10.49
CA GLY A 423 -20.82 -22.88 9.29
C GLY A 423 -19.57 -22.53 8.49
N LEU A 424 -19.49 -23.18 7.34
CA LEU A 424 -18.41 -23.08 6.37
C LEU A 424 -19.01 -22.80 4.99
N VAL A 425 -18.40 -21.89 4.23
CA VAL A 425 -18.67 -21.69 2.80
C VAL A 425 -17.40 -22.03 2.04
N ALA A 426 -17.48 -22.91 1.06
CA ALA A 426 -16.33 -23.31 0.27
C ALA A 426 -16.69 -23.53 -1.20
N PRO A 427 -15.75 -23.33 -2.14
CA PRO A 427 -15.93 -23.75 -3.53
C PRO A 427 -16.39 -25.22 -3.60
N GLY A 428 -17.41 -25.52 -4.40
CA GLY A 428 -17.98 -26.87 -4.47
C GLY A 428 -16.98 -27.95 -4.91
N SER A 429 -15.92 -27.55 -5.62
CA SER A 429 -14.81 -28.45 -6.00
C SER A 429 -13.88 -28.84 -4.85
N GLN A 430 -13.94 -28.15 -3.71
CA GLN A 430 -13.06 -28.38 -2.56
C GLN A 430 -13.66 -29.30 -1.50
N LEU A 431 -14.97 -29.56 -1.55
CA LEU A 431 -15.67 -30.49 -0.65
C LEU A 431 -16.22 -31.67 -1.45
N ALA A 432 -15.56 -32.83 -1.36
CA ALA A 432 -15.96 -34.01 -2.11
C ALA A 432 -17.32 -34.59 -1.65
N ALA A 433 -17.62 -34.49 -0.35
CA ALA A 433 -18.87 -34.91 0.23
C ALA A 433 -19.15 -34.14 1.53
N ALA A 434 -20.42 -33.88 1.82
CA ALA A 434 -20.83 -33.34 3.10
C ALA A 434 -20.56 -34.37 4.23
N PRO A 435 -20.01 -33.97 5.38
CA PRO A 435 -19.86 -34.85 6.52
C PRO A 435 -21.21 -35.44 6.96
N PRO A 436 -21.25 -36.70 7.43
CA PRO A 436 -22.45 -37.27 8.04
C PRO A 436 -22.98 -36.37 9.15
N GLY A 437 -24.29 -36.10 9.13
CA GLY A 437 -24.96 -35.28 10.15
C GLY A 437 -24.78 -33.77 10.00
N THR A 438 -24.18 -33.29 8.90
CA THR A 438 -24.19 -31.86 8.55
C THR A 438 -25.19 -31.58 7.44
N GLU A 439 -25.84 -30.42 7.51
CA GLU A 439 -26.68 -29.93 6.40
C GLU A 439 -25.80 -29.14 5.43
N ALA A 440 -25.73 -29.60 4.18
CA ALA A 440 -25.01 -28.93 3.11
C ALA A 440 -26.00 -28.40 2.06
N ARG A 441 -25.89 -27.11 1.73
CA ARG A 441 -26.67 -26.44 0.69
C ARG A 441 -25.73 -25.95 -0.39
N LEU A 442 -26.19 -25.96 -1.65
CA LEU A 442 -25.43 -25.38 -2.76
C LEU A 442 -25.91 -23.95 -2.99
N TRP A 443 -24.98 -23.05 -3.26
CA TRP A 443 -25.27 -21.66 -3.62
C TRP A 443 -24.48 -21.28 -4.86
N SER A 444 -25.15 -20.69 -5.84
CA SER A 444 -24.50 -20.12 -7.03
C SER A 444 -24.53 -18.60 -6.95
N PRO A 445 -23.37 -17.92 -7.02
CA PRO A 445 -23.33 -16.47 -7.09
C PRO A 445 -23.96 -15.98 -8.41
N PRO A 446 -24.49 -14.74 -8.46
CA PRO A 446 -25.04 -14.16 -9.69
C PRO A 446 -24.04 -14.07 -10.84
N VAL A 447 -22.75 -13.99 -10.50
CA VAL A 447 -21.62 -14.02 -11.44
C VAL A 447 -20.57 -14.99 -10.92
N PRO A 448 -19.86 -15.70 -11.79
CA PRO A 448 -18.73 -16.55 -11.40
C PRO A 448 -17.67 -15.80 -10.59
N PHE A 449 -17.25 -16.35 -9.45
CA PHE A 449 -16.17 -15.77 -8.64
C PHE A 449 -14.83 -16.24 -9.18
N ARG A 450 -13.89 -15.33 -9.38
CA ARG A 450 -12.60 -15.64 -10.03
C ARG A 450 -11.48 -15.25 -9.10
N HIS A 451 -10.72 -16.23 -8.64
CA HIS A 451 -9.52 -16.01 -7.84
C HIS A 451 -8.28 -16.58 -8.53
N LEU A 452 -7.15 -15.91 -8.33
CA LEU A 452 -5.86 -16.41 -8.78
C LEU A 452 -5.39 -17.48 -7.80
N ALA A 453 -5.10 -18.67 -8.31
CA ALA A 453 -4.53 -19.75 -7.52
C ALA A 453 -3.44 -20.45 -8.32
N GLU A 454 -2.52 -21.10 -7.63
CA GLU A 454 -1.53 -21.94 -8.29
C GLU A 454 -2.15 -23.32 -8.53
N ALA A 455 -1.83 -23.88 -9.67
CA ALA A 455 -2.14 -25.24 -10.05
C ALA A 455 -0.92 -25.77 -10.82
N ASP A 456 -0.35 -26.87 -10.35
CA ASP A 456 0.80 -27.54 -11.00
C ASP A 456 2.01 -26.59 -11.20
N GLY A 457 2.32 -25.77 -10.21
CA GLY A 457 3.45 -24.82 -10.25
C GLY A 457 3.22 -23.61 -11.16
N ARG A 458 1.99 -23.38 -11.61
CA ARG A 458 1.62 -22.25 -12.48
C ARG A 458 0.45 -21.46 -11.91
N LEU A 459 0.50 -20.14 -12.05
CA LEU A 459 -0.62 -19.26 -11.73
C LEU A 459 -1.76 -19.49 -12.74
N ALA A 460 -2.94 -19.86 -12.23
CA ALA A 460 -4.14 -20.08 -13.02
C ALA A 460 -5.35 -19.40 -12.36
N TRP A 461 -6.27 -18.91 -13.19
CA TRP A 461 -7.56 -18.43 -12.69
C TRP A 461 -8.45 -19.62 -12.37
N ARG A 462 -8.95 -19.66 -11.14
CA ARG A 462 -9.99 -20.59 -10.74
C ARG A 462 -11.31 -19.85 -10.71
N THR A 463 -12.26 -20.40 -11.46
CA THR A 463 -13.63 -19.92 -11.49
C THR A 463 -14.47 -20.78 -10.56
N THR A 464 -15.25 -20.14 -9.70
CA THR A 464 -16.18 -20.79 -8.77
C THR A 464 -17.60 -20.34 -9.07
N ASP A 465 -18.36 -21.24 -9.68
CA ASP A 465 -19.76 -21.02 -10.07
C ASP A 465 -20.75 -21.59 -9.04
N VAL A 466 -20.24 -22.42 -8.12
CA VAL A 466 -21.02 -23.07 -7.07
C VAL A 466 -20.16 -23.13 -5.81
N PHE A 467 -20.75 -22.69 -4.71
CA PHE A 467 -20.23 -22.90 -3.36
C PHE A 467 -21.09 -23.93 -2.64
N THR A 468 -20.46 -24.71 -1.77
CA THR A 468 -21.14 -25.52 -0.77
C THR A 468 -21.13 -24.77 0.56
N VAL A 469 -22.31 -24.58 1.13
CA VAL A 469 -22.54 -24.02 2.45
C VAL A 469 -22.84 -25.17 3.40
N VAL A 470 -21.99 -25.37 4.40
CA VAL A 470 -22.15 -26.42 5.42
C VAL A 470 -22.53 -25.76 6.74
N ALA A 471 -23.70 -26.14 7.27
CA ALA A 471 -24.12 -25.74 8.61
C ALA A 471 -23.41 -26.59 9.67
N CYS A 472 -22.74 -25.94 10.61
CA CYS A 472 -22.29 -26.61 11.82
C CYS A 472 -23.50 -26.72 12.74
N ALA A 473 -23.98 -27.96 12.97
CA ALA A 473 -25.21 -28.21 13.71
C ALA A 473 -25.21 -27.41 15.03
N ALA A 474 -26.27 -26.62 15.25
CA ALA A 474 -26.51 -25.99 16.53
C ALA A 474 -26.77 -27.10 17.55
N SER A 475 -25.72 -27.60 18.19
CA SER A 475 -25.85 -28.35 19.44
C SER A 475 -26.65 -27.42 20.36
N GLY A 476 -27.91 -27.80 20.64
CA GLY A 476 -29.00 -26.94 21.13
C GLY A 476 -28.82 -26.28 22.51
N ALA A 477 -27.59 -26.00 22.92
CA ALA A 477 -27.27 -25.22 24.11
C ALA A 477 -27.19 -23.74 23.75
N VAL A 478 -28.30 -23.01 23.90
CA VAL A 478 -28.30 -21.54 23.94
C VAL A 478 -27.36 -21.12 25.08
N LEU A 479 -26.23 -20.49 24.74
CA LEU A 479 -25.40 -19.86 25.77
C LEU A 479 -26.08 -18.57 26.22
N PRO A 480 -26.09 -18.25 27.53
CA PRO A 480 -26.55 -16.95 28.00
C PRO A 480 -25.73 -15.85 27.33
N ALA A 481 -26.40 -14.76 26.94
CA ALA A 481 -25.77 -13.62 26.28
C ALA A 481 -24.55 -13.13 27.10
N PRO A 482 -23.45 -12.71 26.46
CA PRO A 482 -22.30 -12.15 27.17
C PRO A 482 -22.78 -10.96 28.01
N SER A 483 -22.42 -10.96 29.30
CA SER A 483 -22.68 -9.84 30.19
C SER A 483 -21.94 -8.60 29.67
N PRO A 484 -22.58 -7.43 29.64
CA PRO A 484 -22.05 -6.21 29.03
C PRO A 484 -20.77 -5.69 29.67
#